data_AF-A0A3B8Z3L0-F1
#
_entry.id   AF-A0A3B8Z3L0-F1
#
_cell.length_a   1.000
_cell.length_b   1.000
_cell.length_c   1.000
_cell.angle_alpha   90.00
_cell.angle_beta   90.00
_cell.angle_gamma   90.00
#
_symmetry.space_group_name_H-M   'P 1'
#
loop_
_entity.id
_entity.type
_entity.pdbx_description
1 polymer ?
#
loop_
_entity_poly.entity_id
_entity_poly.type
_entity_poly.pdbx_seq_one_letter_code
_entity_poly.pdbx_strand_id
1 'polypeptide(L)'
;MNIFRLSINSIVQKFIVVLAFIPRAADAHGIEFYYFLPIPLINYLIAASTAIVLTFVVSSLFVRGYSSDHQYWRVNILKWRFGKLITHWFVIFLVRLLSVTLFVLVILAGLIGDQHPISNIAPIFVWVIWWVGMAYICALIGNLWSVVNPWKIIFEWAELIYIRCASGERLSRQLKYPKNWGVWPG
;
A
#
# COMPACT_ATOMS: atom_id res chain seq x y z
N MET A 1 27.69 16.10 -34.26
CA MET A 1 26.26 15.94 -34.66
C MET A 1 25.46 14.96 -33.75
N ASN A 2 25.97 14.56 -32.57
CA ASN A 2 25.28 13.59 -31.68
C ASN A 2 24.64 14.21 -30.43
N ILE A 3 25.06 15.40 -30.02
CA ILE A 3 24.56 16.07 -28.80
C ILE A 3 23.15 16.63 -29.00
N PHE A 4 22.85 17.16 -30.19
CA PHE A 4 21.53 17.67 -30.55
C PHE A 4 20.46 16.56 -30.64
N ARG A 5 20.81 15.37 -31.16
CA ARG A 5 19.88 14.21 -31.24
C ARG A 5 19.49 13.66 -29.87
N LEU A 6 20.42 13.63 -28.90
CA LEU A 6 20.14 13.18 -27.54
C LEU A 6 19.24 14.16 -26.77
N SER A 7 19.44 15.47 -26.97
CA SER A 7 18.60 16.51 -26.37
C SER A 7 17.16 16.47 -26.90
N ILE A 8 16.99 16.32 -28.23
CA ILE A 8 15.68 16.20 -28.87
C ILE A 8 14.92 14.97 -28.36
N ASN A 9 15.57 13.81 -28.24
CA ASN A 9 14.93 12.60 -27.72
C ASN A 9 14.50 12.75 -26.24
N SER A 10 15.27 13.45 -25.41
CA SER A 10 14.92 13.71 -24.02
C SER A 10 13.75 14.69 -23.89
N ILE A 11 13.70 15.73 -24.74
CA ILE A 11 12.59 16.70 -24.78
C ILE A 11 11.32 16.00 -25.26
N VAL A 12 11.41 15.23 -26.35
CA VAL A 12 10.27 14.47 -26.89
C VAL A 12 9.75 13.45 -25.88
N GLN A 13 10.61 12.73 -25.17
CA GLN A 13 10.20 11.81 -24.10
C GLN A 13 9.50 12.53 -22.94
N LYS A 14 10.07 13.65 -22.46
CA LYS A 14 9.42 14.47 -21.42
C LYS A 14 8.07 15.01 -21.87
N PHE A 15 7.97 15.42 -23.13
CA PHE A 15 6.73 15.93 -23.73
C PHE A 15 5.67 14.84 -23.88
N ILE A 16 6.06 13.62 -24.26
CA ILE A 16 5.16 12.44 -24.32
C ILE A 16 4.66 12.07 -22.93
N VAL A 17 5.53 12.07 -21.91
CA VAL A 17 5.12 11.82 -20.52
C VAL A 17 4.15 12.90 -20.06
N VAL A 18 4.42 14.18 -20.33
CA VAL A 18 3.50 15.28 -19.99
C VAL A 18 2.16 15.11 -20.71
N LEU A 19 2.14 14.76 -22.00
CA LEU A 19 0.91 14.50 -22.76
C LEU A 19 0.11 13.30 -22.22
N ALA A 20 0.78 12.26 -21.74
CA ALA A 20 0.13 11.09 -21.14
C ALA A 20 -0.52 11.40 -19.79
N PHE A 21 -0.07 12.46 -19.10
CA PHE A 21 -0.63 12.93 -17.83
C PHE A 21 -1.55 14.16 -17.99
N ILE A 22 -1.87 14.60 -19.21
CA ILE A 22 -2.89 15.65 -19.40
C ILE A 22 -4.26 15.03 -19.06
N PRO A 23 -4.93 15.48 -17.99
CA PRO A 23 -6.28 15.04 -17.70
C PRO A 23 -7.17 15.46 -18.87
N ARG A 24 -7.75 14.48 -19.55
CA ARG A 24 -8.73 14.75 -20.60
C ARG A 24 -10.01 15.24 -19.92
N ALA A 25 -10.62 16.30 -20.44
CA ALA A 25 -11.86 16.89 -19.92
C ALA A 25 -13.06 15.91 -19.88
N ALA A 26 -12.90 14.68 -20.39
CA ALA A 26 -13.90 13.62 -20.38
C ALA A 26 -13.84 12.68 -19.15
N ASP A 27 -12.84 12.80 -18.27
CA ASP A 27 -12.75 12.02 -17.01
C ASP A 27 -13.39 12.72 -15.80
N ALA A 28 -14.06 13.85 -16.04
CA ALA A 28 -14.76 14.64 -15.03
C ALA A 28 -16.29 14.37 -15.02
N HIS A 29 -16.74 13.23 -15.58
CA HIS A 29 -18.08 12.74 -15.27
C HIS A 29 -18.09 12.29 -13.80
N GLY A 30 -18.39 13.26 -12.93
CA GLY A 30 -18.82 13.00 -11.58
C GLY A 30 -19.90 11.95 -11.63
N ILE A 31 -19.70 10.91 -10.84
CA ILE A 31 -20.58 9.76 -10.74
C ILE A 31 -21.98 10.26 -10.33
N GLU A 32 -22.91 10.40 -11.27
CA GLU A 32 -24.32 10.73 -11.01
C GLU A 32 -25.06 9.48 -10.53
N PHE A 33 -24.69 8.94 -9.37
CA PHE A 33 -25.59 8.04 -8.66
C PHE A 33 -26.61 8.87 -7.90
N TYR A 34 -27.88 8.77 -8.30
CA TYR A 34 -28.99 9.13 -7.43
C TYR A 34 -28.97 8.18 -6.22
N TYR A 35 -28.29 8.59 -5.16
CA TYR A 35 -28.38 7.94 -3.86
C TYR A 35 -29.77 8.20 -3.30
N PHE A 36 -30.71 7.28 -3.56
CA PHE A 36 -31.95 7.22 -2.80
C PHE A 36 -31.61 6.71 -1.39
N LEU A 37 -31.33 7.63 -0.47
CA LEU A 37 -31.28 7.23 0.93
C LEU A 37 -32.66 6.71 1.32
N PRO A 38 -32.77 5.50 1.90
CA PRO A 38 -34.05 4.97 2.38
C PRO A 38 -34.64 5.81 3.52
N ILE A 39 -33.86 6.75 4.07
CA ILE A 39 -34.24 7.68 5.14
C ILE A 39 -34.09 9.14 4.68
N PRO A 40 -34.91 10.08 5.19
CA PRO A 40 -34.77 11.50 4.89
C PRO A 40 -33.35 12.02 5.18
N LEU A 41 -32.85 12.93 4.34
CA LEU A 41 -31.47 13.45 4.40
C LEU A 41 -31.09 13.98 5.79
N ILE A 42 -32.00 14.71 6.44
CA ILE A 42 -31.73 15.30 7.75
C ILE A 42 -31.53 14.23 8.82
N ASN A 43 -32.32 13.15 8.79
CA ASN A 43 -32.18 12.03 9.71
C ASN A 43 -30.84 11.32 9.53
N TYR A 44 -30.40 11.16 8.28
CA TYR A 44 -29.08 10.61 7.96
C TYR A 44 -27.96 11.50 8.51
N LEU A 45 -28.02 12.81 8.28
CA LEU A 45 -27.01 13.75 8.78
C LEU A 45 -26.94 13.76 10.30
N ILE A 46 -28.09 13.81 10.99
CA ILE A 46 -28.15 13.75 12.45
C ILE A 46 -27.52 12.44 12.96
N ALA A 47 -27.87 11.30 12.37
CA ALA A 47 -27.32 10.01 12.76
C ALA A 47 -25.80 9.93 12.52
N ALA A 48 -25.33 10.35 11.35
CA ALA A 48 -23.91 10.35 10.99
C ALA A 48 -23.09 11.27 11.92
N SER A 49 -23.55 12.51 12.14
CA SER A 49 -22.89 13.44 13.07
C SER A 49 -22.87 12.90 14.49
N THR A 50 -23.97 12.30 14.96
CA THR A 50 -24.05 11.69 16.29
C THR A 50 -23.09 10.53 16.44
N ALA A 51 -23.00 9.63 15.45
CA ALA A 51 -22.06 8.51 15.46
C ALA A 51 -20.60 8.97 15.53
N ILE A 52 -20.24 10.03 14.80
CA ILE A 52 -18.90 10.63 14.84
C ILE A 52 -18.60 11.17 16.25
N VAL A 53 -19.49 12.00 16.80
CA VAL A 53 -19.32 12.57 18.16
C VAL A 53 -19.20 11.45 19.19
N LEU A 54 -20.05 10.43 19.12
CA LEU A 54 -20.04 9.31 20.04
C LEU A 54 -18.73 8.50 19.93
N THR A 55 -18.23 8.28 18.72
CA THR A 55 -16.93 7.62 18.50
C THR A 55 -15.79 8.40 19.18
N PHE A 56 -15.77 9.73 19.05
CA PHE A 56 -14.77 10.58 19.73
C PHE A 56 -14.95 10.59 21.25
N VAL A 57 -16.19 10.62 21.75
CA VAL A 57 -16.47 10.54 23.19
C VAL A 57 -15.95 9.22 23.74
N VAL A 58 -16.32 8.09 23.14
CA VAL A 58 -15.84 6.77 23.52
C VAL A 58 -14.31 6.73 23.46
N SER A 59 -13.71 7.15 22.34
CA SER A 59 -12.26 7.14 22.19
C SER A 59 -11.56 8.04 23.22
N SER A 60 -12.09 9.22 23.53
CA SER A 60 -11.50 10.11 24.55
C SER A 60 -11.64 9.60 25.99
N LEU A 61 -12.68 8.81 26.27
CA LEU A 61 -12.88 8.17 27.57
C LEU A 61 -11.98 6.94 27.75
N PHE A 62 -11.84 6.10 26.70
CA PHE A 62 -11.10 4.84 26.78
C PHE A 62 -9.62 4.96 26.39
N VAL A 63 -9.27 5.87 25.48
CA VAL A 63 -7.88 6.15 25.07
C VAL A 63 -7.28 7.19 26.01
N ARG A 64 -7.19 6.85 27.30
CA ARG A 64 -6.40 7.62 28.28
C ARG A 64 -5.12 6.86 28.58
N GLY A 65 -4.00 7.40 28.11
CA GLY A 65 -2.66 6.93 28.44
C GLY A 65 -1.98 6.12 27.34
N TYR A 66 -1.64 6.77 26.22
CA TYR A 66 -0.51 6.31 25.41
C TYR A 66 0.78 6.72 26.12
N SER A 67 1.25 5.88 27.03
CA SER A 67 2.60 5.99 27.56
C SER A 67 3.58 5.74 26.40
N SER A 68 4.44 6.71 26.08
CA SER A 68 5.42 6.62 24.97
C SER A 68 6.48 5.51 25.13
N ASP A 69 6.38 4.69 26.17
CA ASP A 69 7.27 3.56 26.48
C ASP A 69 6.71 2.21 26.00
N HIS A 70 6.00 2.21 24.87
CA HIS A 70 5.57 0.96 24.25
C HIS A 70 6.76 0.28 23.57
N GLN A 71 7.56 -0.44 24.35
CA GLN A 71 8.28 -1.60 23.83
C GLN A 71 7.24 -2.56 23.25
N TYR A 72 6.99 -2.43 21.95
CA TYR A 72 6.17 -3.36 21.19
C TYR A 72 6.51 -4.78 21.61
N TRP A 73 5.51 -5.55 22.03
CA TRP A 73 5.68 -6.95 22.42
C TRP A 73 6.22 -7.74 21.22
N ARG A 74 7.53 -7.98 21.20
CA ARG A 74 8.23 -8.72 20.14
C ARG A 74 8.33 -10.17 20.55
N VAL A 75 7.37 -10.99 20.15
CA VAL A 75 7.51 -12.45 20.23
C VAL A 75 8.59 -12.87 19.24
N ASN A 76 9.71 -13.38 19.76
CA ASN A 76 10.76 -13.92 18.90
C ASN A 76 10.35 -15.31 18.41
N ILE A 77 9.67 -15.34 17.26
CA ILE A 77 9.16 -16.54 16.59
C ILE A 77 10.29 -17.54 16.28
N LEU A 78 11.56 -17.08 16.17
CA LEU A 78 12.72 -17.96 15.94
C LEU A 78 13.06 -18.88 17.12
N LYS A 79 12.52 -18.65 18.32
CA LYS A 79 12.73 -19.53 19.48
C LYS A 79 11.96 -20.86 19.36
N TRP A 80 10.94 -20.94 18.50
CA TRP A 80 10.10 -22.12 18.37
C TRP A 80 10.48 -22.94 17.13
N ARG A 81 10.51 -24.28 17.25
CA ARG A 81 10.94 -25.18 16.15
C ARG A 81 10.08 -25.02 14.89
N PHE A 82 8.78 -24.80 15.05
CA PHE A 82 7.86 -24.48 13.94
C PHE A 82 8.13 -23.10 13.33
N GLY A 83 8.52 -22.12 14.16
CA GLY A 83 8.95 -20.81 13.70
C GLY A 83 10.19 -20.87 12.81
N LYS A 84 11.15 -21.76 13.10
CA LYS A 84 12.32 -21.99 12.22
C LYS A 84 11.95 -22.59 10.85
N LEU A 85 10.97 -23.48 10.79
CA LEU A 85 10.52 -24.09 9.53
C LEU A 85 9.79 -23.06 8.64
N ILE A 86 8.94 -22.23 9.25
CA ILE A 86 8.22 -21.14 8.56
C ILE A 86 9.16 -20.00 8.18
N THR A 87 10.23 -19.77 8.96
CA THR A 87 11.27 -18.77 8.68
C THR A 87 12.33 -19.29 7.68
N HIS A 88 12.16 -20.49 7.13
CA HIS A 88 13.07 -20.99 6.11
C HIS A 88 13.04 -20.06 4.88
N TRP A 89 14.21 -19.68 4.38
CA TRP A 89 14.35 -18.69 3.31
C TRP A 89 13.50 -19.01 2.07
N PHE A 90 13.34 -20.30 1.76
CA PHE A 90 12.52 -20.77 0.64
C PHE A 90 11.02 -20.51 0.83
N VAL A 91 10.49 -20.72 2.05
CA VAL A 91 9.06 -20.46 2.35
C VAL A 91 8.78 -18.96 2.26
N ILE A 92 9.66 -18.14 2.85
CA ILE A 92 9.57 -16.69 2.75
C ILE A 92 9.65 -16.24 1.29
N PHE A 93 10.55 -16.82 0.50
CA PHE A 93 10.66 -16.52 -0.93
C PHE A 93 9.37 -16.85 -1.70
N LEU A 94 8.78 -18.02 -1.46
CA LEU A 94 7.50 -18.42 -2.09
C LEU A 94 6.35 -17.49 -1.71
N VAL A 95 6.23 -17.12 -0.43
CA VAL A 95 5.21 -16.18 0.04
C VAL A 95 5.39 -14.81 -0.62
N ARG A 96 6.63 -14.33 -0.71
CA ARG A 96 6.96 -13.06 -1.36
C ARG A 96 6.63 -13.10 -2.87
N LEU A 97 6.98 -14.19 -3.54
CA LEU A 97 6.66 -14.41 -4.95
C LEU A 97 5.16 -14.40 -5.18
N LEU A 98 4.41 -15.18 -4.39
CA LEU A 98 2.96 -15.22 -4.45
C LEU A 98 2.34 -13.84 -4.23
N SER A 99 2.85 -13.06 -3.28
CA SER A 99 2.33 -11.71 -3.03
C SER A 99 2.57 -10.76 -4.20
N VAL A 100 3.75 -10.79 -4.82
CA VAL A 100 4.04 -9.96 -6.00
C VAL A 100 3.22 -10.43 -7.20
N THR A 101 3.06 -11.74 -7.41
CA THR A 101 2.22 -12.29 -8.49
C THR A 101 0.77 -11.86 -8.33
N LEU A 102 0.18 -11.99 -7.13
CA LEU A 102 -1.18 -11.52 -6.87
C LEU A 102 -1.31 -10.02 -7.09
N PHE A 103 -0.32 -9.23 -6.65
CA PHE A 103 -0.32 -7.78 -6.85
C PHE A 103 -0.32 -7.41 -8.34
N VAL A 104 0.51 -8.06 -9.16
CA VAL A 104 0.51 -7.86 -10.61
C VAL A 104 -0.80 -8.31 -11.24
N LEU A 105 -1.37 -9.44 -10.80
CA LEU A 105 -2.64 -9.94 -11.29
C LEU A 105 -3.78 -8.96 -11.01
N VAL A 106 -3.82 -8.36 -9.83
CA VAL A 106 -4.80 -7.31 -9.46
C VAL A 106 -4.65 -6.07 -10.33
N ILE A 107 -3.41 -5.62 -10.59
CA ILE A 107 -3.17 -4.49 -11.50
C ILE A 107 -3.66 -4.83 -12.91
N LEU A 108 -3.33 -6.01 -13.43
CA LEU A 108 -3.75 -6.44 -14.76
C LEU A 108 -5.28 -6.58 -14.83
N ALA A 109 -5.91 -7.11 -13.79
CA ALA A 109 -7.36 -7.21 -13.69
C ALA A 109 -8.02 -5.82 -13.65
N GLY A 110 -7.40 -4.83 -13.00
CA GLY A 110 -7.89 -3.45 -13.01
C GLY A 110 -7.70 -2.72 -14.34
N LEU A 111 -6.61 -2.99 -15.06
CA LEU A 111 -6.30 -2.29 -16.32
C LEU A 111 -6.96 -2.91 -17.55
N ILE A 112 -6.98 -4.24 -17.63
CA ILE A 112 -7.43 -5.00 -18.81
C ILE A 112 -8.77 -5.70 -18.54
N GLY A 113 -9.05 -6.03 -17.28
CA GLY A 113 -10.26 -6.75 -16.90
C GLY A 113 -11.53 -5.91 -17.02
N ASP A 114 -12.65 -6.54 -16.69
CA ASP A 114 -13.97 -5.92 -16.71
C ASP A 114 -14.01 -4.72 -15.75
N GLN A 115 -14.49 -3.57 -16.21
CA GLN A 115 -14.58 -2.37 -15.37
C GLN A 115 -15.82 -2.37 -14.46
N HIS A 116 -16.74 -3.32 -14.65
CA HIS A 116 -17.81 -3.54 -13.70
C HIS A 116 -17.26 -4.11 -12.38
N PRO A 117 -17.49 -3.44 -11.23
CA PRO A 117 -16.92 -3.83 -9.95
C PRO A 117 -17.29 -5.25 -9.47
N ILE A 118 -18.44 -5.78 -9.93
CA ILE A 118 -18.96 -7.10 -9.55
C ILE A 118 -18.27 -8.21 -10.34
N SER A 119 -17.86 -7.92 -11.57
CA SER A 119 -17.20 -8.87 -12.47
C SER A 119 -15.67 -8.86 -12.32
N ASN A 120 -15.11 -7.84 -11.66
CA ASN A 120 -13.68 -7.68 -11.46
C ASN A 120 -13.25 -8.23 -10.10
N ILE A 121 -12.14 -8.97 -10.07
CA ILE A 121 -11.54 -9.45 -8.82
C ILE A 121 -10.85 -8.31 -8.04
N ALA A 122 -10.38 -7.27 -8.71
CA ALA A 122 -9.57 -6.21 -8.10
C ALA A 122 -10.26 -5.50 -6.92
N PRO A 123 -11.56 -5.09 -7.02
CA PRO A 123 -12.25 -4.48 -5.89
C PRO A 123 -12.38 -5.41 -4.69
N ILE A 124 -12.83 -6.65 -4.89
CA ILE A 124 -13.02 -7.62 -3.80
C ILE A 124 -11.69 -7.95 -3.15
N PHE A 125 -10.65 -8.19 -3.95
CA PHE A 125 -9.33 -8.53 -3.43
C PHE A 125 -8.72 -7.38 -2.63
N VAL A 126 -8.71 -6.16 -3.16
CA VAL A 126 -8.09 -5.02 -2.48
C VAL A 126 -8.87 -4.63 -1.23
N TRP A 127 -10.19 -4.50 -1.32
CA TRP A 127 -10.99 -3.98 -0.21
C TRP A 127 -11.31 -5.01 0.86
N VAL A 128 -11.68 -6.24 0.45
CA VAL A 128 -12.13 -7.25 1.40
C VAL A 128 -10.96 -8.11 1.86
N ILE A 129 -10.25 -8.73 0.92
CA ILE A 129 -9.19 -9.69 1.27
C ILE A 129 -7.98 -8.96 1.84
N TRP A 130 -7.51 -7.92 1.16
CA TRP A 130 -6.29 -7.21 1.50
C TRP A 130 -6.52 -6.20 2.63
N TRP A 131 -7.40 -5.21 2.49
CA TRP A 131 -7.58 -4.22 3.55
C TRP A 131 -8.18 -4.80 4.83
N VAL A 132 -9.33 -5.47 4.72
CA VAL A 132 -10.03 -6.00 5.90
C VAL A 132 -9.39 -7.30 6.39
N GLY A 133 -9.18 -8.27 5.50
CA GLY A 133 -8.60 -9.56 5.86
C GLY A 133 -7.19 -9.45 6.45
N MET A 134 -6.31 -8.64 5.84
CA MET A 134 -4.95 -8.45 6.36
C MET A 134 -4.94 -7.76 7.73
N ALA A 135 -5.86 -6.83 8.00
CA ALA A 135 -5.95 -6.20 9.31
C ALA A 135 -6.25 -7.22 10.41
N TYR A 136 -7.22 -8.11 10.18
CA TYR A 136 -7.53 -9.21 11.11
C TYR A 136 -6.37 -10.19 11.26
N ILE A 137 -5.73 -10.58 10.16
CA ILE A 137 -4.56 -11.47 10.21
C ILE A 137 -3.42 -10.82 11.01
N CYS A 138 -3.16 -9.53 10.82
CA CYS A 138 -2.14 -8.80 11.56
C CYS A 138 -2.47 -8.71 13.05
N ALA A 139 -3.75 -8.54 13.40
CA ALA A 139 -4.19 -8.53 14.79
C ALA A 139 -4.03 -9.89 15.48
N LEU A 140 -4.22 -11.00 14.75
CA LEU A 140 -4.16 -12.36 15.30
C LEU A 140 -2.75 -12.96 15.32
N ILE A 141 -1.99 -12.81 14.23
CA ILE A 141 -0.70 -13.48 14.01
C ILE A 141 0.49 -12.54 14.32
N GLY A 142 0.30 -11.23 14.18
CA GLY A 142 1.35 -10.22 14.25
C GLY A 142 1.68 -9.61 12.88
N ASN A 143 2.79 -8.88 12.78
CA ASN A 143 3.13 -8.05 11.61
C ASN A 143 3.48 -8.85 10.33
N LEU A 144 2.48 -9.52 9.72
CA LEU A 144 2.61 -10.24 8.46
C LEU A 144 2.87 -9.27 7.29
N TRP A 145 2.40 -8.02 7.41
CA TRP A 145 2.63 -6.96 6.44
C TRP A 145 4.11 -6.79 6.10
N SER A 146 4.98 -6.89 7.10
CA SER A 146 6.43 -6.80 6.93
C SER A 146 7.03 -7.82 5.96
N VAL A 147 6.35 -8.95 5.73
CA VAL A 147 6.78 -10.06 4.88
C VAL A 147 6.12 -10.00 3.50
N VAL A 148 4.81 -9.74 3.45
CA VAL A 148 4.03 -9.82 2.20
C VAL A 148 3.95 -8.50 1.42
N ASN A 149 4.41 -7.38 1.97
CA ASN A 149 4.31 -6.09 1.28
C ASN A 149 4.97 -6.13 -0.13
N PRO A 150 4.18 -6.06 -1.22
CA PRO A 150 4.68 -6.24 -2.59
C PRO A 150 5.65 -5.13 -2.98
N TRP A 151 5.41 -3.89 -2.56
CA TRP A 151 6.30 -2.75 -2.85
C TRP A 151 7.68 -2.93 -2.24
N LYS A 152 7.72 -3.38 -0.97
CA LYS A 152 8.97 -3.69 -0.28
C LYS A 152 9.72 -4.82 -0.98
N ILE A 153 9.01 -5.89 -1.36
CA ILE A 153 9.61 -7.05 -2.04
C ILE A 153 10.19 -6.63 -3.40
N ILE A 154 9.44 -5.88 -4.20
CA ILE A 154 9.89 -5.37 -5.50
C ILE A 154 11.14 -4.52 -5.33
N PHE A 155 11.20 -3.64 -4.32
CA PHE A 155 12.38 -2.83 -4.03
C PHE A 155 13.59 -3.68 -3.63
N GLU A 156 13.41 -4.65 -2.72
CA GLU A 156 14.49 -5.55 -2.32
C GLU A 156 15.04 -6.34 -3.51
N TRP A 157 14.18 -6.83 -4.41
CA TRP A 157 14.60 -7.53 -5.62
C TRP A 157 15.30 -6.60 -6.62
N ALA A 158 14.79 -5.39 -6.81
CA ALA A 158 15.41 -4.38 -7.65
C ALA A 158 16.81 -4.00 -7.12
N GLU A 159 16.97 -3.86 -5.80
CA GLU A 159 18.26 -3.61 -5.16
C GLU A 159 19.23 -4.79 -5.35
N LEU A 160 18.78 -6.03 -5.20
CA LEU A 160 19.60 -7.22 -5.45
C LEU A 160 20.07 -7.31 -6.90
N ILE A 161 19.19 -7.00 -7.87
CA ILE A 161 19.54 -6.96 -9.29
C ILE A 161 20.54 -5.83 -9.54
N TYR A 162 20.31 -4.65 -8.96
CA TYR A 162 21.20 -3.50 -9.10
C TYR A 162 22.60 -3.79 -8.55
N ILE A 163 22.73 -4.35 -7.35
CA ILE A 163 24.03 -4.73 -6.76
C ILE A 163 24.78 -5.73 -7.67
N ARG A 164 24.06 -6.69 -8.27
CA ARG A 164 24.64 -7.70 -9.16
C ARG A 164 25.08 -7.14 -10.51
N CYS A 165 24.35 -6.15 -11.05
CA CYS A 165 24.62 -5.57 -12.37
C CYS A 165 25.48 -4.29 -12.34
N ALA A 166 25.45 -3.52 -11.25
CA ALA A 166 26.08 -2.22 -11.12
C ALA A 166 26.96 -2.16 -9.86
N SER A 167 28.26 -2.47 -10.05
CA SER A 167 29.41 -2.09 -9.19
C SER A 167 29.32 -2.31 -7.67
N GLY A 168 28.34 -3.06 -7.15
CA GLY A 168 28.20 -3.36 -5.72
C GLY A 168 27.61 -2.24 -4.87
N GLU A 169 27.13 -1.14 -5.46
CA GLU A 169 26.50 -0.05 -4.71
C GLU A 169 25.03 -0.38 -4.43
N ARG A 170 24.54 -0.01 -3.23
CA ARG A 170 23.13 -0.20 -2.86
C ARG A 170 22.26 0.90 -3.45
N LEU A 171 21.11 0.52 -4.00
CA LEU A 171 20.12 1.49 -4.51
C LEU A 171 19.58 2.37 -3.37
N SER A 172 19.39 1.77 -2.19
CA SER A 172 19.31 2.55 -0.95
C SER A 172 20.68 3.21 -0.74
N ARG A 173 20.80 4.47 -1.16
CA ARG A 173 22.01 5.29 -1.02
C ARG A 173 22.47 5.52 0.44
N GLN A 174 21.86 4.82 1.41
CA GLN A 174 22.09 4.91 2.86
C GLN A 174 22.24 6.36 3.34
N LEU A 175 21.49 7.26 2.70
CA LEU A 175 21.54 8.68 2.99
C LEU A 175 21.05 8.83 4.43
N LYS A 176 21.94 9.35 5.28
CA LYS A 176 21.62 9.60 6.68
C LYS A 176 20.48 10.60 6.73
N TYR A 177 19.32 10.16 7.23
CA TYR A 177 18.14 10.99 7.29
C TYR A 177 18.46 12.27 8.09
N PRO A 178 18.27 13.47 7.51
CA PRO A 178 18.65 14.71 8.18
C PRO A 178 17.80 14.89 9.44
N LYS A 179 18.47 15.10 10.58
CA LYS A 179 17.82 15.25 11.90
C LYS A 179 16.77 16.37 11.93
N ASN A 180 16.94 17.38 11.07
CA ASN A 180 16.11 18.57 11.01
C ASN A 180 14.75 18.32 10.33
N TRP A 181 14.60 17.22 9.59
CA TRP A 181 13.33 16.90 8.92
C TRP A 181 12.38 16.10 9.80
N GLY A 182 12.84 15.74 11.01
CA GLY A 182 12.03 15.09 12.04
C GLY A 182 11.58 13.69 11.63
N VAL A 183 11.54 12.78 12.59
CA VAL A 183 10.78 11.54 12.40
C VAL A 183 9.38 11.87 12.89
N TRP A 184 8.37 11.79 12.02
CA TRP A 184 6.97 11.83 12.44
C TRP A 184 6.80 10.77 13.55
N PRO A 185 6.11 11.07 14.68
CA PRO A 185 6.09 10.17 15.82
C PRO A 185 5.58 8.79 15.39
N GLY A 186 6.38 7.77 15.67
CA GLY A 186 6.04 6.35 15.54
C GLY A 186 5.62 5.73 16.86
#